data_AF-A0A6B2ULL9-F1
#
_entry.id   AF-A0A6B2ULL9-F1
#
_cell.length_a   1.000
_cell.length_b   1.000
_cell.length_c   1.000
_cell.angle_alpha   90.00
_cell.angle_beta   90.00
_cell.angle_gamma   90.00
#
_symmetry.space_group_name_H-M   'P 1'
#
loop_
_entity.id
_entity.type
_entity.pdbx_description
1 polymer ?
#
loop_
_entity_poly.entity_id
_entity_poly.type
_entity_poly.pdbx_seq_one_letter_code
_entity_poly.pdbx_strand_id
1 'polypeptide(L)'
;MLLVTLVDVSGAVAATRSRSRKTELLAELFLAAGPEDAPLAIAYLSGRVPQGRIGVGWSTLRDAPAPAAEPSLSLHDVDAALDGLAA
;
A
#
# COMPACT_ATOMS: atom_id res chain seq x y z
N MET A 1 1.95 10.53 1.47
CA MET A 1 1.42 9.80 2.64
C MET A 1 2.34 8.64 3.00
N LEU A 2 2.46 8.28 4.29
CA LEU A 2 3.23 7.10 4.71
C LEU A 2 2.53 5.79 4.34
N LEU A 3 3.30 4.77 3.95
CA LEU A 3 2.80 3.44 3.62
C LEU A 3 2.03 2.80 4.79
N VAL A 4 2.50 3.01 6.03
CA VAL A 4 1.88 2.41 7.22
C VAL A 4 0.41 2.81 7.36
N THR A 5 0.04 4.05 7.03
CA THR A 5 -1.35 4.52 7.06
C THR A 5 -2.24 3.70 6.12
N LEU A 6 -1.75 3.39 4.92
CA LEU A 6 -2.46 2.55 3.95
C LEU A 6 -2.61 1.10 4.45
N VAL A 7 -1.53 0.55 5.02
CA VAL A 7 -1.49 -0.82 5.55
C VAL A 7 -2.46 -0.99 6.72
N ASP A 8 -2.49 -0.03 7.64
CA ASP A 8 -3.40 -0.03 8.79
C ASP A 8 -4.86 0.01 8.34
N VAL A 9 -5.20 0.89 7.38
CA VAL A 9 -6.56 0.96 6.81
C VAL A 9 -6.93 -0.34 6.08
N SER A 10 -6.01 -0.90 5.29
CA SER A 10 -6.21 -2.20 4.63
C SER A 10 -6.52 -3.32 5.64
N GLY A 11 -5.76 -3.38 6.74
CA GLY A 11 -5.99 -4.30 7.85
C GLY A 11 -7.36 -4.10 8.51
N ALA A 12 -7.72 -2.85 8.81
CA ALA A 12 -9.02 -2.52 9.40
C ALA A 12 -10.21 -2.89 8.49
N VAL A 13 -10.08 -2.65 7.18
CA VAL A 13 -11.07 -3.05 6.18
C VAL A 13 -11.21 -4.56 6.11
N ALA A 14 -10.10 -5.31 6.17
CA ALA A 14 -10.11 -6.77 6.17
C ALA A 14 -10.76 -7.34 7.44
N ALA A 15 -10.50 -6.73 8.61
CA ALA A 15 -10.99 -7.20 9.90
C ALA A 15 -12.51 -7.04 10.09
N THR A 16 -13.15 -6.09 9.41
CA THR A 16 -14.60 -5.84 9.56
C THR A 16 -15.45 -6.52 8.48
N ARG A 17 -16.65 -6.97 8.86
CA ARG A 17 -17.69 -7.46 7.93
C ARG A 17 -18.70 -6.38 7.53
N SER A 18 -18.74 -5.26 8.24
CA SER A 18 -19.69 -4.17 7.95
C SER A 18 -19.29 -3.42 6.69
N ARG A 19 -20.15 -3.49 5.66
CA ARG A 19 -19.92 -2.78 4.39
C ARG A 19 -19.85 -1.26 4.60
N SER A 20 -20.72 -0.68 5.44
CA SER A 20 -20.68 0.75 5.72
C SER A 20 -19.38 1.16 6.39
N ARG A 21 -18.90 0.36 7.35
CA ARG A 21 -17.62 0.63 8.02
C ARG A 21 -16.44 0.58 7.06
N LYS A 22 -16.43 -0.36 6.11
CA LYS A 22 -15.41 -0.38 5.05
C LYS A 22 -15.46 0.90 4.21
N THR A 23 -16.65 1.35 3.82
CA THR A 23 -16.82 2.60 3.06
C THR A 23 -16.30 3.81 3.83
N GLU A 24 -16.61 3.92 5.13
CA GLU A 24 -16.11 5.00 5.98
C GLU A 24 -14.57 5.01 6.04
N LEU A 25 -13.95 3.87 6.34
CA LEU A 25 -12.50 3.73 6.42
C LEU A 25 -11.80 4.14 5.11
N LEU A 26 -12.35 3.70 3.97
CA LEU A 26 -11.81 4.05 2.66
C LEU A 26 -12.02 5.53 2.34
N ALA A 27 -13.18 6.11 2.67
CA ALA A 27 -13.46 7.52 2.45
C ALA A 27 -12.54 8.41 3.30
N GLU A 28 -12.35 8.09 4.57
CA GLU A 28 -11.41 8.77 5.47
C GLU A 28 -9.99 8.74 4.91
N LEU A 29 -9.53 7.57 4.46
CA LEU A 29 -8.23 7.43 3.82
C LEU A 29 -8.11 8.29 2.56
N PHE A 30 -9.09 8.26 1.66
CA PHE A 30 -9.02 9.01 0.40
C PHE A 30 -9.16 10.53 0.59
N LEU A 31 -9.81 10.97 1.67
CA LEU A 31 -9.81 12.39 2.06
C LEU A 31 -8.45 12.84 2.60
N ALA A 32 -7.75 11.95 3.32
CA ALA A 32 -6.41 12.22 3.83
C ALA A 32 -5.32 12.09 2.75
N ALA A 33 -5.49 11.16 1.81
CA ALA A 33 -4.64 11.01 0.64
C ALA A 33 -4.88 12.22 -0.28
N GLY A 34 -3.92 13.15 -0.31
CA GLY A 34 -3.93 14.25 -1.27
C GLY A 34 -3.96 13.75 -2.72
N PRO A 35 -4.16 14.64 -3.70
CA PRO A 35 -4.29 14.28 -5.11
C PRO A 35 -3.10 13.49 -5.67
N GLU A 36 -1.90 13.71 -5.12
CA GLU A 36 -0.68 13.01 -5.51
C GLU A 36 -0.64 11.55 -5.01
N ASP A 37 -1.11 11.31 -3.79
CA ASP A 37 -1.07 9.99 -3.15
C ASP A 37 -2.25 9.10 -3.55
N ALA A 38 -3.41 9.70 -3.85
CA ALA A 38 -4.66 8.98 -4.05
C ALA A 38 -4.61 7.93 -5.18
N PRO A 39 -4.01 8.20 -6.36
CA PRO A 39 -3.89 7.19 -7.41
C PRO A 39 -3.10 5.94 -6.96
N LEU A 40 -2.01 6.12 -6.24
CA LEU A 40 -1.19 5.01 -5.72
C LEU A 40 -1.91 4.23 -4.62
N ALA A 41 -2.54 4.94 -3.68
CA ALA A 41 -3.33 4.32 -2.62
C ALA A 41 -4.44 3.41 -3.19
N ILE A 42 -5.15 3.89 -4.22
CA ILE A 42 -6.19 3.12 -4.91
C ILE A 42 -5.59 1.89 -5.61
N ALA A 43 -4.48 2.05 -6.33
CA ALA A 43 -3.81 0.94 -7.00
C ALA A 43 -3.45 -0.17 -6.01
N TYR A 44 -2.74 0.17 -4.93
CA TYR A 44 -2.29 -0.79 -3.92
C TYR A 44 -3.45 -1.47 -3.20
N LEU A 45 -4.50 -0.74 -2.81
CA LEU A 45 -5.69 -1.34 -2.17
C LEU A 45 -6.47 -2.26 -3.12
N SER A 46 -6.38 -2.03 -4.43
CA SER A 46 -6.95 -2.93 -5.44
C SER A 46 -6.08 -4.17 -5.70
N GLY A 47 -4.99 -4.36 -4.95
CA GLY A 47 -4.03 -5.44 -5.14
C GLY A 47 -3.22 -5.30 -6.42
N ARG A 48 -3.07 -4.07 -6.94
CA ARG A 48 -2.32 -3.79 -8.15
C ARG A 48 -1.07 -2.98 -7.84
N VAL A 49 -0.01 -3.30 -8.57
CA VAL A 49 1.22 -2.52 -8.62
C VAL A 49 1.23 -1.80 -9.98
N PRO A 50 1.42 -0.47 -10.06
CA PRO A 50 1.36 0.28 -11.32
C PRO A 50 2.28 -0.27 -12.43
N GLN A 51 3.44 -0.80 -12.04
CA GLN A 51 4.47 -1.36 -12.91
C GLN A 51 4.06 -2.70 -13.56
N GLY A 52 3.00 -3.35 -13.06
CA GLY A 52 2.58 -4.66 -13.54
C GLY A 52 3.54 -5.78 -13.08
N ARG A 53 4.14 -6.51 -14.01
CA ARG A 53 5.04 -7.63 -13.69
C ARG A 53 6.45 -7.11 -13.43
N ILE A 54 6.88 -7.18 -12.18
CA ILE A 54 8.21 -6.69 -11.72
C ILE A 54 9.25 -7.82 -11.51
N GLY A 55 9.00 -9.03 -12.03
CA GLY A 55 9.94 -10.15 -11.90
C GLY A 55 10.13 -10.74 -10.50
N VAL A 56 9.44 -10.21 -9.47
CA VAL A 56 9.51 -10.70 -8.08
C VAL A 56 8.55 -11.87 -7.86
N GLY A 57 9.08 -13.03 -7.51
CA GLY A 57 8.31 -14.25 -7.21
C GLY A 57 8.29 -14.59 -5.72
N TRP A 58 7.36 -15.44 -5.28
CA TRP A 58 7.22 -15.79 -3.85
C TRP A 58 8.53 -16.26 -3.20
N SER A 59 9.38 -16.96 -3.94
CA SER A 59 10.66 -17.46 -3.45
C SER A 59 11.63 -16.37 -2.97
N THR A 60 11.54 -15.15 -3.53
CA THR A 60 12.41 -14.03 -3.16
C THR A 60 11.95 -13.34 -1.87
N LEU A 61 10.73 -13.64 -1.39
CA LEU A 61 10.15 -13.03 -0.20
C LEU A 61 10.23 -13.92 1.05
N ARG A 62 10.81 -15.13 0.93
CA ARG A 62 10.91 -16.08 2.05
C ARG A 62 11.75 -15.54 3.21
N ASP A 63 12.89 -14.95 2.88
CA ASP A 63 13.86 -14.44 3.84
C ASP A 63 13.75 -12.92 3.92
N ALA A 64 12.66 -12.45 4.53
CA ALA A 64 12.45 -11.01 4.71
C ALA A 64 13.41 -10.42 5.76
N PRO A 65 13.94 -9.21 5.54
CA PRO A 65 14.77 -8.54 6.53
C PRO A 65 13.96 -8.18 7.79
N ALA A 66 14.66 -7.89 8.88
CA ALA A 66 14.02 -7.37 10.08
C ALA A 66 13.28 -6.05 9.77
N PRO A 67 12.08 -5.82 10.35
CA PRO A 67 11.35 -4.58 10.17
C PRO A 67 12.17 -3.37 10.64
N ALA A 68 11.94 -2.21 10.01
CA ALA A 68 12.47 -0.95 10.50
C ALA A 68 11.87 -0.61 11.88
N ALA A 69 12.64 0.10 12.72
CA ALA A 69 12.20 0.50 14.06
C ALA A 69 11.04 1.51 14.03
N GLU A 70 11.01 2.36 12.99
CA GLU A 70 9.96 3.36 12.79
C GLU A 70 9.48 3.34 11.33
N PRO A 71 8.18 3.60 11.08
CA PRO A 71 7.67 3.74 9.73
C PRO A 71 8.26 4.97 9.02
N SER A 72 8.89 4.75 7.88
CA SER A 72 9.56 5.83 7.13
C SER A 72 9.21 5.89 5.66
N LEU A 73 8.78 4.78 5.05
CA LEU A 73 8.47 4.72 3.62
C LEU A 73 7.13 5.42 3.30
N SER A 74 7.17 6.33 2.34
CA SER A 74 5.96 6.86 1.69
C SER A 74 5.47 5.93 0.57
N LEU A 75 4.25 6.18 0.08
CA LEU A 75 3.74 5.47 -1.10
C LEU A 75 4.64 5.69 -2.32
N HIS A 76 5.15 6.90 -2.52
CA HIS A 76 6.01 7.24 -3.65
C HIS A 76 7.41 6.63 -3.52
N ASP A 77 7.95 6.48 -2.30
CA ASP A 77 9.24 5.78 -2.12
C ASP A 77 9.12 4.31 -2.53
N VAL A 78 8.00 3.68 -2.17
CA VAL A 78 7.70 2.29 -2.56
C VAL A 78 7.53 2.18 -4.07
N ASP A 79 6.76 3.10 -4.67
CA ASP A 79 6.53 3.14 -6.12
C ASP A 79 7.84 3.28 -6.90
N ALA A 80 8.70 4.22 -6.51
CA ALA A 80 9.99 4.43 -7.13
C ALA A 80 10.93 3.22 -6.98
N ALA A 81 10.88 2.53 -5.82
CA ALA A 81 11.65 1.32 -5.62
C ALA A 81 11.16 0.17 -6.53
N LEU A 82 9.84 0.07 -6.74
CA LEU A 82 9.23 -0.94 -7.62
C LEU A 82 9.51 -0.64 -9.10
N ASP A 83 9.55 0.64 -9.51
CA ASP A 83 10.03 1.05 -10.83
C ASP A 83 11.45 0.54 -11.08
N GLY A 84 12.34 0.68 -10.10
CA GLY A 84 13.71 0.18 -10.17
C GLY A 84 13.83 -1.34 -10.33
N LEU A 85 12.82 -2.10 -9.88
CA LEU A 85 12.76 -3.56 -10.04
C LEU A 85 12.13 -3.99 -11.37
N ALA A 86 11.31 -3.14 -11.97
CA ALA A 86 10.60 -3.42 -13.22
C ALA A 86 11.45 -3.19 -14.49
N ALA A 87 12.57 -2.47 -14.35
CA ALA A 87 13.54 -2.18 -15.40
C ALA A 87 14.42 -3.40 -15.74
#